data_AF-A0A0D2XPZ4-F1
#
_entry.id   AF-A0A0D2XPZ4-F1
#
_cell.length_a   1.000
_cell.length_b   1.000
_cell.length_c   1.000
_cell.angle_alpha   90.00
_cell.angle_beta   90.00
_cell.angle_gamma   90.00
#
_symmetry.space_group_name_H-M   'P 1'
#
loop_
_entity.id
_entity.type
_entity.pdbx_description
1 polymer ?
#
loop_
_entity_poly.entity_id
_entity_poly.type
_entity_poly.pdbx_seq_one_letter_code
_entity_poly.pdbx_strand_id
1 'polypeptide(L)'
;MGDKNETWTPNYDNCDKVSDRCPVEYTIYQDYLSEPASGFFAIAFALLFLAQIFQGFRAKTWSYMIWLGIGTVFEVAGHVGRFGLGRNPWQQNVFIVQYLTLLLAPTLVAAAISVTFKHLVVWYGARWSLLKPRLYPLVFVGTDFISIFIQIIGGGLTAMQSMGKGSETTQKLGEALVIGGVAFQVANMLCCGGLMLLYARRRKQAMKQRDPLMGNATDMYTTGMPTRGRVPVAREEATLKEAKRVKRFVYALGIAYTCIIIRCAYR
;
A
#
# COMPACT_ATOMS: atom_id res chain seq x y z
N MET A 1 -21.73 -55.06 -10.37
CA MET A 1 -21.00 -53.87 -10.84
C MET A 1 -21.83 -52.68 -10.43
N GLY A 2 -21.48 -52.03 -9.33
CA GLY A 2 -22.27 -50.94 -8.76
C GLY A 2 -21.95 -49.64 -9.46
N ASP A 3 -22.97 -49.06 -10.11
CA ASP A 3 -22.94 -47.71 -10.64
C ASP A 3 -22.67 -46.73 -9.50
N LYS A 4 -21.43 -46.24 -9.42
CA LYS A 4 -21.18 -45.01 -8.69
C LYS A 4 -21.70 -43.88 -9.56
N ASN A 5 -22.90 -43.41 -9.24
CA ASN A 5 -23.34 -42.06 -9.54
C ASN A 5 -22.39 -41.09 -8.84
N GLU A 6 -21.16 -40.96 -9.34
CA GLU A 6 -20.29 -39.84 -8.99
C GLU A 6 -20.91 -38.65 -9.71
N THR A 7 -21.69 -37.86 -8.97
CA THR A 7 -22.15 -36.55 -9.42
C THR A 7 -20.93 -35.77 -9.89
N TRP A 8 -20.80 -35.63 -11.21
CA TRP A 8 -19.71 -34.87 -11.82
C TRP A 8 -19.81 -33.43 -11.35
N THR A 9 -18.83 -32.98 -10.55
CA THR A 9 -18.75 -31.62 -10.05
C THR A 9 -17.62 -30.87 -10.78
N PRO A 10 -17.92 -29.71 -11.39
CA PRO A 10 -16.90 -28.89 -12.05
C PRO A 10 -15.88 -28.38 -11.03
N ASN A 11 -14.60 -28.51 -11.36
CA ASN A 11 -13.46 -28.24 -10.49
C ASN A 11 -12.24 -27.91 -11.37
N TYR A 12 -11.29 -27.13 -10.85
CA TYR A 12 -9.99 -26.82 -11.46
C TYR A 12 -9.14 -28.04 -11.86
N ASP A 13 -9.39 -29.23 -11.32
CA ASP A 13 -8.75 -30.48 -11.77
C ASP A 13 -9.40 -31.07 -13.05
N ASN A 14 -10.67 -30.73 -13.32
CA ASN A 14 -11.49 -31.30 -14.41
C ASN A 14 -11.91 -30.28 -15.49
N CYS A 15 -11.68 -28.99 -15.24
CA CYS A 15 -12.15 -27.87 -16.05
C CYS A 15 -11.00 -26.92 -16.38
N ASP A 16 -10.62 -26.84 -17.67
CA ASP A 16 -9.57 -25.94 -18.15
C ASP A 16 -10.10 -24.68 -18.84
N LYS A 17 -11.37 -24.69 -19.28
CA LYS A 17 -12.02 -23.60 -20.02
C LYS A 17 -13.51 -23.55 -19.74
N VAL A 18 -14.10 -22.38 -19.92
CA VAL A 18 -15.56 -22.18 -19.80
C VAL A 18 -16.27 -23.01 -20.88
N SER A 19 -17.22 -23.83 -20.46
CA SER A 19 -18.02 -24.74 -21.29
C SER A 19 -19.34 -25.03 -20.58
N ASP A 20 -20.32 -25.63 -21.25
CA ASP A 20 -21.63 -25.97 -20.65
C ASP A 20 -21.51 -26.84 -19.39
N ARG A 21 -20.45 -27.66 -19.33
CA ARG A 21 -20.11 -28.46 -18.15
C ARG A 21 -19.40 -27.63 -17.07
N CYS A 22 -18.59 -26.65 -17.45
CA CYS A 22 -17.75 -25.87 -16.54
C CYS A 22 -18.18 -24.38 -16.54
N PRO A 23 -19.33 -24.02 -15.94
CA PRO A 23 -19.79 -22.64 -15.92
C PRO A 23 -18.98 -21.79 -14.94
N VAL A 24 -19.01 -20.48 -15.13
CA VAL A 24 -18.19 -19.51 -14.37
C VAL A 24 -18.58 -19.41 -12.90
N GLU A 25 -19.80 -19.80 -12.54
CA GLU A 25 -20.32 -19.79 -11.17
C GLU A 25 -19.50 -20.65 -10.19
N TYR A 26 -18.83 -21.71 -10.70
CA TYR A 26 -17.96 -22.57 -9.90
C TYR A 26 -16.49 -22.12 -9.86
N THR A 27 -16.18 -20.99 -10.49
CA THR A 27 -14.85 -20.37 -10.41
C THR A 27 -14.78 -19.44 -9.19
N ILE A 28 -13.56 -19.13 -8.73
CA ILE A 28 -13.33 -18.35 -7.50
C ILE A 28 -14.00 -16.96 -7.53
N TYR A 29 -14.14 -16.34 -8.70
CA TYR A 29 -14.79 -15.04 -8.84
C TYR A 29 -16.30 -15.13 -9.04
N GLN A 30 -16.83 -16.32 -9.37
CA GLN A 30 -18.25 -16.60 -9.69
C GLN A 30 -18.85 -15.78 -10.86
N ASP A 31 -18.09 -14.83 -11.40
CA ASP A 31 -18.49 -13.87 -12.43
C ASP A 31 -17.32 -13.54 -13.37
N TYR A 32 -17.66 -12.99 -14.54
CA TYR A 32 -16.66 -12.52 -15.49
C TYR A 32 -16.00 -11.22 -15.03
N LEU A 33 -14.67 -11.19 -15.12
CA LEU A 33 -13.89 -9.99 -14.87
C LEU A 33 -13.88 -9.08 -16.10
N SER A 34 -13.93 -7.76 -15.86
CA SER A 34 -13.82 -6.77 -16.92
C SER A 34 -12.41 -6.74 -17.53
N GLU A 35 -12.26 -7.39 -18.69
CA GLU A 35 -11.06 -7.35 -19.52
C GLU A 35 -10.57 -5.93 -19.86
N PRO A 36 -11.40 -5.02 -20.41
CA PRO A 36 -10.91 -3.72 -20.87
C PRO A 36 -10.41 -2.84 -19.72
N ALA A 37 -11.06 -2.91 -18.55
CA ALA A 37 -10.64 -2.17 -17.37
C ALA A 37 -9.30 -2.68 -16.84
N SER A 38 -9.13 -4.00 -16.77
CA SER A 38 -7.88 -4.63 -16.31
C SER A 38 -6.71 -4.30 -17.22
N GLY A 39 -6.91 -4.34 -18.55
CA GLY A 39 -5.92 -3.94 -19.53
C GLY A 39 -5.53 -2.47 -19.44
N PHE A 40 -6.52 -1.57 -19.26
CA PHE A 40 -6.26 -0.14 -19.07
C PHE A 40 -5.37 0.13 -17.86
N PHE A 41 -5.69 -0.47 -16.69
CA PHE A 41 -4.89 -0.28 -15.49
C PHE A 41 -3.48 -0.87 -15.62
N ALA A 42 -3.32 -2.04 -16.26
CA ALA A 42 -2.00 -2.63 -16.52
C ALA A 42 -1.10 -1.68 -17.34
N ILE A 43 -1.63 -1.11 -18.42
CA ILE A 43 -0.89 -0.16 -19.28
C ILE A 43 -0.59 1.12 -18.51
N ALA A 44 -1.57 1.67 -17.77
CA ALA A 44 -1.39 2.88 -16.98
C ALA A 44 -0.28 2.71 -15.93
N PHE A 45 -0.28 1.62 -15.16
CA PHE A 45 0.77 1.33 -14.18
C PHE A 45 2.13 1.08 -14.83
N ALA A 46 2.19 0.45 -16.01
CA ALA A 46 3.43 0.26 -16.75
C ALA A 46 4.04 1.59 -17.20
N LEU A 47 3.23 2.53 -17.71
CA LEU A 47 3.68 3.88 -18.06
C LEU A 47 4.16 4.66 -16.83
N LEU A 48 3.44 4.56 -15.72
CA LEU A 48 3.84 5.18 -14.45
C LEU A 48 5.16 4.60 -13.92
N PHE A 49 5.38 3.29 -14.07
CA PHE A 49 6.64 2.64 -13.69
C PHE A 49 7.82 3.18 -14.51
N LEU A 50 7.67 3.32 -15.83
CA LEU A 50 8.71 3.92 -16.68
C LEU A 50 9.00 5.37 -16.29
N ALA A 51 7.96 6.18 -16.06
CA ALA A 51 8.11 7.56 -15.62
C ALA A 51 8.81 7.65 -14.26
N GLN A 52 8.49 6.75 -13.34
CA GLN A 52 9.12 6.65 -12.03
C GLN A 52 10.61 6.27 -12.12
N ILE A 53 10.96 5.29 -12.97
CA ILE A 53 12.36 4.91 -13.19
C ILE A 53 13.16 6.12 -13.65
N PHE A 54 12.66 6.85 -14.65
CA PHE A 54 13.31 8.05 -15.17
C PHE A 54 13.50 9.11 -14.08
N GLN A 55 12.46 9.38 -13.29
CA GLN A 55 12.54 10.33 -12.16
C GLN A 55 13.49 9.85 -11.06
N GLY A 56 13.49 8.55 -10.75
CA GLY A 56 14.31 7.94 -9.71
C GLY A 56 15.81 8.02 -10.03
N PHE A 57 16.20 7.76 -11.28
CA PHE A 57 17.56 7.95 -11.74
C PHE A 57 18.00 9.42 -11.69
N ARG A 58 17.13 10.34 -12.14
CA ARG A 58 17.43 11.78 -12.11
C ARG A 58 17.56 12.34 -10.69
N ALA A 59 16.71 11.88 -9.77
CA ALA A 59 16.67 12.36 -8.38
C ALA A 59 17.62 11.61 -7.44
N LYS A 60 18.26 10.52 -7.89
CA LYS A 60 19.13 9.64 -7.07
C LYS A 60 18.47 9.12 -5.80
N THR A 61 17.14 8.98 -5.80
CA THR A 61 16.36 8.49 -4.65
C THR A 61 16.24 6.96 -4.67
N TRP A 62 17.39 6.27 -4.58
CA TRP A 62 17.50 4.82 -4.77
C TRP A 62 16.53 3.99 -3.92
N SER A 63 16.44 4.24 -2.61
CA SER A 63 15.55 3.46 -1.73
C SER A 63 14.07 3.65 -2.07
N TYR A 64 13.64 4.89 -2.34
CA TYR A 64 12.26 5.18 -2.72
C TYR A 64 11.90 4.54 -4.07
N MET A 65 12.82 4.64 -5.04
CA MET A 65 12.66 4.07 -6.38
C MET A 65 12.50 2.54 -6.33
N ILE A 66 13.28 1.85 -5.50
CA ILE A 66 13.21 0.38 -5.37
C ILE A 66 11.87 -0.05 -4.77
N TRP A 67 11.48 0.47 -3.60
CA TRP A 67 10.24 0.04 -2.94
C TRP A 67 9.00 0.35 -3.76
N LEU A 68 8.92 1.58 -4.30
CA LEU A 68 7.80 1.97 -5.15
C LEU A 68 7.82 1.20 -6.49
N GLY A 69 9.02 0.87 -6.99
CA GLY A 69 9.21 0.13 -8.24
C GLY A 69 8.72 -1.30 -8.15
N ILE A 70 9.10 -2.01 -7.08
CA ILE A 70 8.61 -3.38 -6.86
C ILE A 70 7.09 -3.38 -6.66
N GLY A 71 6.56 -2.41 -5.89
CA GLY A 71 5.11 -2.27 -5.70
C GLY A 71 4.35 -2.04 -7.01
N THR A 72 4.85 -1.15 -7.88
CA THR A 72 4.25 -0.88 -9.19
C THR A 72 4.40 -2.04 -10.18
N VAL A 73 5.50 -2.80 -10.14
CA VAL A 73 5.63 -4.04 -10.93
C VAL A 73 4.59 -5.07 -10.50
N PHE A 74 4.34 -5.20 -9.20
CA PHE A 74 3.30 -6.09 -8.69
C PHE A 74 1.89 -5.62 -9.08
N GLU A 75 1.63 -4.32 -9.14
CA GLU A 75 0.38 -3.80 -9.72
C GLU A 75 0.21 -4.24 -11.18
N VAL A 76 1.25 -4.06 -12.00
CA VAL A 76 1.21 -4.47 -13.42
C VAL A 76 0.97 -5.98 -13.53
N ALA A 77 1.74 -6.80 -12.79
CA ALA A 77 1.60 -8.24 -12.81
C ALA A 77 0.19 -8.70 -12.36
N GLY A 78 -0.36 -8.06 -11.33
CA GLY A 78 -1.71 -8.32 -10.85
C GLY A 78 -2.78 -7.99 -11.90
N HIS A 79 -2.68 -6.82 -12.53
CA HIS A 79 -3.63 -6.42 -13.57
C HIS A 79 -3.49 -7.21 -14.87
N VAL A 80 -2.28 -7.67 -15.22
CA VAL A 80 -2.06 -8.61 -16.34
C VAL A 80 -2.67 -9.97 -16.03
N GLY A 81 -2.50 -10.49 -14.82
CA GLY A 81 -3.18 -11.71 -14.39
C GLY A 81 -4.71 -11.55 -14.45
N ARG A 82 -5.21 -10.38 -14.04
CA ARG A 82 -6.65 -10.03 -14.06
C ARG A 82 -7.22 -9.99 -15.46
N PHE A 83 -6.43 -9.50 -16.42
CA PHE A 83 -6.75 -9.55 -17.83
C PHE A 83 -6.79 -10.99 -18.38
N GLY A 84 -5.85 -11.85 -17.96
CA GLY A 84 -5.84 -13.27 -18.33
C GLY A 84 -7.06 -14.02 -17.80
N LEU A 85 -7.42 -13.80 -16.52
CA LEU A 85 -8.60 -14.41 -15.90
C LEU A 85 -9.93 -13.91 -16.48
N GLY A 86 -9.97 -12.68 -17.02
CA GLY A 86 -11.15 -12.19 -17.74
C GLY A 86 -11.52 -13.05 -18.94
N ARG A 87 -10.52 -13.62 -19.63
CA ARG A 87 -10.72 -14.53 -20.77
C ARG A 87 -10.99 -15.95 -20.35
N ASN A 88 -10.25 -16.43 -19.35
CA ASN A 88 -10.39 -17.79 -18.85
C ASN A 88 -10.28 -17.85 -17.32
N PRO A 89 -11.42 -17.84 -16.60
CA PRO A 89 -11.45 -17.87 -15.13
C PRO A 89 -11.04 -19.22 -14.51
N TRP A 90 -10.94 -20.28 -15.32
CA TRP A 90 -10.50 -21.61 -14.87
C TRP A 90 -8.98 -21.73 -14.69
N GLN A 91 -8.20 -20.65 -14.89
CA GLN A 91 -6.75 -20.68 -14.71
C GLN A 91 -6.32 -20.38 -13.26
N GLN A 92 -6.26 -21.41 -12.42
CA GLN A 92 -5.87 -21.27 -11.00
C GLN A 92 -4.48 -20.64 -10.81
N ASN A 93 -3.49 -21.03 -11.61
CA ASN A 93 -2.12 -20.49 -11.46
C ASN A 93 -2.08 -18.97 -11.69
N VAL A 94 -2.86 -18.49 -12.66
CA VAL A 94 -2.99 -17.05 -12.94
C VAL A 94 -3.72 -16.35 -11.79
N PHE A 95 -4.76 -16.96 -11.24
CA PHE A 95 -5.44 -16.47 -10.04
C PHE A 95 -4.49 -16.31 -8.85
N ILE A 96 -3.68 -17.32 -8.53
CA ILE A 96 -2.75 -17.26 -7.39
C ILE A 96 -1.73 -16.12 -7.58
N VAL A 97 -1.11 -16.04 -8.76
CA VAL A 97 -0.13 -14.99 -9.05
C VAL A 97 -0.76 -13.60 -8.98
N GLN A 98 -1.95 -13.42 -9.58
CA GLN A 98 -2.70 -12.18 -9.50
C GLN A 98 -3.02 -11.81 -8.05
N TYR A 99 -3.56 -12.76 -7.28
CA TYR A 99 -3.97 -12.52 -5.91
C TYR A 99 -2.79 -12.06 -5.08
N LEU A 100 -1.69 -12.82 -5.10
CA LEU A 100 -0.44 -12.54 -4.38
C LEU A 100 0.18 -11.18 -4.75
N THR A 101 0.28 -10.88 -6.03
CA THR A 101 0.85 -9.60 -6.50
C THR A 101 -0.02 -8.42 -6.06
N LEU A 102 -1.35 -8.54 -6.12
CA LEU A 102 -2.26 -7.52 -5.61
C LEU A 102 -2.26 -7.41 -4.06
N LEU A 103 -1.91 -8.47 -3.31
CA LEU A 103 -1.69 -8.37 -1.85
C LEU A 103 -0.45 -7.52 -1.53
N LEU A 104 0.65 -7.82 -2.22
CA LEU A 104 1.97 -7.28 -1.90
C LEU A 104 2.17 -5.85 -2.42
N ALA A 105 1.51 -5.47 -3.51
CA ALA A 105 1.65 -4.14 -4.10
C ALA A 105 1.39 -2.98 -3.11
N PRO A 106 0.24 -2.88 -2.41
CA PRO A 106 -0.04 -1.73 -1.54
C PRO A 106 0.90 -1.62 -0.35
N THR A 107 1.37 -2.75 0.20
CA THR A 107 2.30 -2.75 1.36
C THR A 107 3.69 -2.29 0.96
N LEU A 108 4.17 -2.64 -0.23
CA LEU A 108 5.43 -2.13 -0.77
C LEU A 108 5.37 -0.63 -1.08
N VAL A 109 4.25 -0.15 -1.62
CA VAL A 109 4.03 1.29 -1.85
C VAL A 109 3.96 2.03 -0.50
N ALA A 110 3.28 1.48 0.50
CA ALA A 110 3.24 2.04 1.85
C ALA A 110 4.62 2.06 2.53
N ALA A 111 5.45 1.04 2.30
CA ALA A 111 6.84 1.01 2.74
C ALA A 111 7.65 2.15 2.10
N ALA A 112 7.46 2.43 0.80
CA ALA A 112 8.11 3.55 0.11
C ALA A 112 7.72 4.92 0.72
N ILE A 113 6.43 5.10 1.05
CA ILE A 113 5.93 6.31 1.72
C ILE A 113 6.54 6.44 3.13
N SER A 114 6.60 5.35 3.87
CA SER A 114 7.16 5.31 5.23
C SER A 114 8.65 5.64 5.27
N VAL A 115 9.42 5.14 4.30
CA VAL A 115 10.84 5.50 4.13
C VAL A 115 10.97 6.99 3.79
N THR A 116 10.11 7.52 2.93
CA THR A 116 10.09 8.95 2.60
C THR A 116 9.78 9.81 3.83
N PHE A 117 8.79 9.39 4.62
CA PHE A 117 8.43 10.06 5.86
C PHE A 117 9.54 10.03 6.89
N LYS A 118 10.27 8.90 7.04
CA LYS A 118 11.45 8.82 7.90
C LYS A 118 12.48 9.91 7.57
N HIS A 119 12.80 10.10 6.29
CA HIS A 119 13.72 11.16 5.86
C HIS A 119 13.16 12.55 6.14
N LEU A 120 11.84 12.73 5.96
CA LEU A 120 11.15 13.98 6.27
C LEU A 120 11.20 14.33 7.76
N VAL A 121 11.00 13.36 8.65
CA VAL A 121 11.08 13.56 10.11
C VAL A 121 12.51 13.86 10.55
N VAL A 122 13.51 13.18 9.97
CA VAL A 122 14.93 13.49 10.22
C VAL A 122 15.25 14.92 9.78
N TRP A 123 14.75 15.34 8.61
CA TRP A 123 14.98 16.68 8.09
C TRP A 123 14.33 17.79 8.93
N TYR A 124 13.12 17.58 9.43
CA TYR A 124 12.38 18.57 10.22
C TYR A 124 12.64 18.53 11.73
N GLY A 125 13.39 17.55 12.20
CA GLY A 125 13.73 17.36 13.61
C GLY A 125 12.83 16.32 14.30
N ALA A 126 13.49 15.39 14.98
CA ALA A 126 12.86 14.29 15.71
C ALA A 126 12.14 14.72 17.01
N ARG A 127 12.29 15.99 17.44
CA ARG A 127 11.79 16.51 18.73
C ARG A 127 10.27 16.42 18.90
N TRP A 128 9.52 16.26 17.80
CA TRP A 128 8.06 16.19 17.80
C TRP A 128 7.51 14.78 17.54
N SER A 129 8.39 13.79 17.32
CA SER A 129 8.01 12.41 16.99
C SER A 129 7.79 11.58 18.25
N LEU A 130 6.64 10.92 18.35
CA LEU A 130 6.27 10.05 19.48
C LEU A 130 7.06 8.73 19.49
N LEU A 131 7.42 8.20 18.31
CA LEU A 131 8.29 7.04 18.17
C LEU A 131 9.61 7.42 17.49
N LYS A 132 10.63 6.57 17.64
CA LYS A 132 11.86 6.68 16.85
C LYS A 132 11.52 6.52 15.37
N PRO A 133 11.93 7.43 14.46
CA PRO A 133 11.63 7.38 13.02
C PRO A 133 12.05 6.08 12.33
N ARG A 134 12.99 5.32 12.93
CA ARG A 134 13.48 4.03 12.44
C ARG A 134 12.53 2.86 12.72
N LEU A 135 11.69 2.96 13.77
CA LEU A 135 10.79 1.88 14.19
C LEU A 135 9.44 1.89 13.44
N TYR A 136 9.01 3.06 12.97
CA TYR A 136 7.78 3.18 12.17
C TYR A 136 7.76 2.20 10.99
N PRO A 137 8.67 2.28 9.99
CA PRO A 137 8.61 1.38 8.86
C PRO A 137 8.80 -0.09 9.25
N LEU A 138 9.60 -0.40 10.29
CA LEU A 138 9.85 -1.79 10.67
C LEU A 138 8.63 -2.46 11.30
N VAL A 139 8.00 -1.81 12.28
CA VAL A 139 6.84 -2.38 12.97
C VAL A 139 5.64 -2.42 12.03
N PHE A 140 5.38 -1.34 11.30
CA PHE A 140 4.19 -1.26 10.43
C PHE A 140 4.28 -2.18 9.21
N VAL A 141 5.45 -2.27 8.56
CA VAL A 141 5.62 -3.21 7.44
C VAL A 141 5.62 -4.66 7.95
N GLY A 142 6.21 -4.92 9.12
CA GLY A 142 6.20 -6.25 9.73
C GLY A 142 4.79 -6.74 10.05
N THR A 143 3.94 -5.89 10.62
CA THR A 143 2.54 -6.23 10.90
C THR A 143 1.72 -6.41 9.63
N ASP A 144 1.95 -5.60 8.59
CA ASP A 144 1.32 -5.77 7.28
C ASP A 144 1.69 -7.12 6.62
N PHE A 145 2.95 -7.57 6.75
CA PHE A 145 3.36 -8.89 6.26
C PHE A 145 2.60 -10.02 6.94
N ILE A 146 2.38 -9.93 8.26
CA ILE A 146 1.60 -10.95 8.99
C ILE A 146 0.16 -11.01 8.45
N SER A 147 -0.46 -9.86 8.20
CA SER A 147 -1.81 -9.80 7.61
C SER A 147 -1.87 -10.42 6.22
N ILE A 148 -0.85 -10.17 5.40
CA ILE A 148 -0.71 -10.78 4.08
C ILE A 148 -0.64 -12.30 4.21
N PHE A 149 0.16 -12.85 5.13
CA PHE A 149 0.21 -14.30 5.33
C PHE A 149 -1.16 -14.89 5.71
N ILE A 150 -1.90 -14.23 6.60
CA ILE A 150 -3.26 -14.63 6.97
C ILE A 150 -4.18 -14.63 5.75
N GLN A 151 -4.11 -13.60 4.91
CA GLN A 151 -4.91 -13.51 3.67
C GLN A 151 -4.51 -14.56 2.63
N ILE A 152 -3.23 -14.93 2.53
CA ILE A 152 -2.75 -15.99 1.63
C ILE A 152 -3.34 -17.33 2.06
N ILE A 153 -3.27 -17.62 3.36
CA ILE A 153 -3.85 -18.85 3.93
C ILE A 153 -5.36 -18.84 3.71
N GLY A 154 -6.04 -17.75 4.04
CA GLY A 154 -7.49 -17.62 3.87
C GLY A 154 -7.92 -17.82 2.42
N GLY A 155 -7.27 -17.15 1.46
CA GLY A 155 -7.55 -17.29 0.04
C GLY A 155 -7.28 -18.70 -0.48
N GLY A 156 -6.25 -19.37 0.04
CA GLY A 156 -5.97 -20.78 -0.25
C GLY A 156 -7.05 -21.72 0.28
N LEU A 157 -7.56 -21.49 1.49
CA LEU A 157 -8.66 -22.26 2.06
C LEU A 157 -9.95 -22.12 1.23
N THR A 158 -10.28 -20.89 0.79
CA THR A 158 -11.42 -20.64 -0.09
C THR A 158 -11.24 -21.31 -1.46
N ALA A 159 -10.03 -21.31 -2.01
CA ALA A 159 -9.74 -22.00 -3.27
C ALA A 159 -9.89 -23.53 -3.16
N MET A 160 -9.52 -24.15 -2.04
CA MET A 160 -9.62 -25.61 -1.85
C MET A 160 -11.06 -26.16 -1.89
N GLN A 161 -12.04 -25.35 -1.51
CA GLN A 161 -13.44 -25.76 -1.65
C GLN A 161 -13.89 -25.74 -3.12
N SER A 162 -13.48 -24.73 -3.88
CA SER A 162 -13.61 -24.71 -5.35
C SER A 162 -12.96 -25.93 -6.01
N MET A 163 -12.03 -26.57 -5.28
CA MET A 163 -11.38 -27.82 -5.66
C MET A 163 -12.06 -29.10 -5.16
N GLY A 164 -13.29 -29.03 -4.64
CA GLY A 164 -14.03 -30.19 -4.13
C GLY A 164 -13.37 -30.90 -2.93
N LYS A 165 -12.32 -30.32 -2.36
CA LYS A 165 -11.50 -30.88 -1.27
C LYS A 165 -11.80 -30.22 0.09
N GLY A 166 -12.69 -29.22 0.13
CA GLY A 166 -13.02 -28.44 1.32
C GLY A 166 -14.48 -28.60 1.78
N SER A 167 -14.69 -28.57 3.10
CA SER A 167 -16.04 -28.50 3.72
C SER A 167 -16.55 -27.05 3.70
N GLU A 168 -17.87 -26.86 3.83
CA GLU A 168 -18.50 -25.54 4.01
C GLU A 168 -17.86 -24.75 5.18
N THR A 169 -17.42 -25.45 6.23
CA THR A 169 -16.69 -24.86 7.36
C THR A 169 -15.32 -24.31 6.94
N THR A 170 -14.63 -24.98 6.02
CA THR A 170 -13.31 -24.54 5.51
C THR A 170 -13.42 -23.29 4.66
N GLN A 171 -14.49 -23.18 3.86
CA GLN A 171 -14.79 -21.96 3.09
C GLN A 171 -15.02 -20.77 4.00
N LYS A 172 -15.95 -20.91 4.97
CA LYS A 172 -16.28 -19.84 5.93
C LYS A 172 -15.06 -19.39 6.72
N LEU A 173 -14.20 -20.33 7.11
CA LEU A 173 -12.93 -20.03 7.75
C LEU A 173 -11.99 -19.26 6.81
N GLY A 174 -11.86 -19.67 5.55
CA GLY A 174 -11.05 -18.99 4.54
C GLY A 174 -11.49 -17.54 4.32
N GLU A 175 -12.78 -17.33 4.11
CA GLU A 175 -13.39 -16.00 3.97
C GLU A 175 -13.16 -15.13 5.22
N ALA A 176 -13.37 -15.69 6.41
CA ALA A 176 -13.12 -14.98 7.67
C ALA A 176 -11.65 -14.58 7.85
N LEU A 177 -10.70 -15.44 7.44
CA LEU A 177 -9.27 -15.13 7.48
C LEU A 177 -8.90 -14.03 6.48
N VAL A 178 -9.43 -14.05 5.26
CA VAL A 178 -9.21 -12.98 4.28
C VAL A 178 -9.74 -11.65 4.81
N ILE A 179 -11.00 -11.63 5.26
CA ILE A 179 -11.64 -10.42 5.80
C ILE A 179 -10.89 -9.91 7.04
N GLY A 180 -10.53 -10.80 7.96
CA GLY A 180 -9.78 -10.46 9.18
C GLY A 180 -8.39 -9.89 8.87
N GLY A 181 -7.69 -10.48 7.91
CA GLY A 181 -6.39 -9.99 7.46
C GLY A 181 -6.48 -8.60 6.81
N VAL A 182 -7.49 -8.35 5.97
CA VAL A 182 -7.73 -7.02 5.38
C VAL A 182 -8.09 -5.99 6.45
N ALA A 183 -8.96 -6.34 7.40
CA ALA A 183 -9.37 -5.46 8.49
C ALA A 183 -8.16 -5.06 9.37
N PHE A 184 -7.31 -6.01 9.73
CA PHE A 184 -6.10 -5.74 10.50
C PHE A 184 -5.12 -4.85 9.70
N GLN A 185 -4.92 -5.12 8.41
CA GLN A 185 -4.05 -4.32 7.54
C GLN A 185 -4.54 -2.87 7.46
N VAL A 186 -5.84 -2.65 7.24
CA VAL A 186 -6.43 -1.31 7.19
C VAL A 186 -6.31 -0.60 8.54
N ALA A 187 -6.56 -1.30 9.65
CA ALA A 187 -6.41 -0.74 11.00
C ALA A 187 -4.96 -0.31 11.28
N ASN A 188 -3.98 -1.13 10.88
CA ASN A 188 -2.55 -0.83 10.99
C ASN A 188 -2.16 0.42 10.19
N MET A 189 -2.63 0.50 8.94
CA MET A 189 -2.42 1.67 8.09
C MET A 189 -3.07 2.95 8.65
N LEU A 190 -4.29 2.86 9.20
CA LEU A 190 -4.96 3.99 9.83
C LEU A 190 -4.22 4.47 11.08
N CYS A 191 -3.73 3.54 11.91
CA CYS A 191 -2.90 3.86 13.08
C CYS A 191 -1.62 4.60 12.68
N CYS A 192 -0.90 4.09 11.67
CA CYS A 192 0.31 4.72 11.15
C CYS A 192 0.03 6.14 10.60
N GLY A 193 -1.02 6.27 9.78
CA GLY A 193 -1.47 7.56 9.25
C GLY A 193 -1.85 8.55 10.37
N GLY A 194 -2.53 8.07 11.41
CA GLY A 194 -2.88 8.83 12.60
C GLY A 194 -1.63 9.38 13.31
N LEU A 195 -0.61 8.55 13.52
CA LEU A 195 0.66 8.99 14.11
C LEU A 195 1.40 10.02 13.24
N MET A 196 1.41 9.83 11.91
CA MET A 196 1.98 10.80 10.97
C MET A 196 1.24 12.15 11.02
N LEU A 197 -0.10 12.12 11.11
CA LEU A 197 -0.94 13.31 11.25
C LEU A 197 -0.72 14.00 12.59
N LEU A 198 -0.58 13.25 13.70
CA LEU A 198 -0.27 13.79 15.01
C LEU A 198 1.09 14.51 15.01
N TYR A 199 2.12 13.94 14.39
CA TYR A 199 3.41 14.59 14.19
C TYR A 199 3.25 15.91 13.41
N ALA A 200 2.51 15.88 12.30
CA ALA A 200 2.27 17.06 11.48
C ALA A 200 1.48 18.16 12.24
N ARG A 201 0.49 17.78 13.06
CA ARG A 201 -0.30 18.70 13.89
C ARG A 201 0.53 19.34 14.99
N ARG A 202 1.27 18.55 15.78
CA ARG A 202 2.16 19.04 16.84
C ARG A 202 3.18 20.02 16.29
N ARG A 203 3.74 19.70 15.12
CA ARG A 203 4.68 20.60 14.45
C ARG A 203 4.03 21.91 14.01
N LYS A 204 2.84 21.89 13.42
CA LYS A 204 2.11 23.12 13.06
C LYS A 204 1.82 23.99 14.28
N GLN A 205 1.44 23.38 15.40
CA GLN A 205 1.19 24.08 16.65
C GLN A 205 2.48 24.72 17.22
N ALA A 206 3.59 23.99 17.22
CA ALA A 206 4.89 24.53 17.66
C ALA A 206 5.38 25.71 16.79
N MET A 207 5.08 25.69 15.48
CA MET A 207 5.37 26.82 14.59
C MET A 207 4.41 28.00 14.84
N LYS A 208 3.13 27.74 15.15
CA LYS A 208 2.14 28.79 15.44
C LYS A 208 2.37 29.48 16.80
N GLN A 209 2.88 28.75 17.79
CA GLN A 209 3.23 29.30 19.11
C GLN A 209 4.51 30.17 19.09
N ARG A 210 5.23 30.24 17.96
CA ARG A 210 6.43 31.07 17.80
C ARG A 210 6.16 32.53 17.40
N ASP A 211 4.91 32.99 17.34
CA ASP A 211 4.56 34.41 17.15
C ASP A 211 3.79 34.94 18.36
N PRO A 212 4.49 35.54 19.35
CA PRO A 212 4.27 36.96 19.67
C PRO A 212 5.54 37.83 19.81
N LEU A 213 6.75 37.29 19.63
CA LEU A 213 8.01 38.03 19.85
C LEU A 213 8.80 38.39 18.58
N MET A 214 8.31 38.05 17.38
CA MET A 214 8.89 38.52 16.12
C MET A 214 8.70 40.04 15.90
N GLY A 215 7.87 40.70 16.71
CA GLY A 215 7.75 42.16 16.73
C GLY A 215 8.92 42.90 17.41
N ASN A 216 9.72 42.21 18.24
CA ASN A 216 10.80 42.82 19.01
C ASN A 216 12.21 42.45 18.49
N ALA A 217 12.31 41.62 17.44
CA ALA A 217 13.60 41.22 16.86
C ALA A 217 14.27 42.37 16.07
N THR A 218 13.51 43.39 15.66
CA THR A 218 14.06 44.61 15.05
C THR A 218 14.83 45.46 16.06
N ASP A 219 14.50 45.40 17.35
CA ASP A 219 15.18 46.18 18.40
C ASP A 219 16.46 45.50 18.92
N MET A 220 16.63 44.19 18.67
CA MET A 220 17.74 43.39 19.22
C MET A 220 18.88 43.15 18.20
N TYR A 221 18.93 43.88 17.08
CA TYR A 221 20.13 43.92 16.22
C TYR A 221 21.12 45.01 16.67
N THR A 222 20.73 45.90 17.58
CA THR A 222 21.54 47.02 18.07
C THR A 222 22.46 46.64 19.24
N THR A 223 22.19 45.52 19.93
CA THR A 223 22.94 45.10 21.13
C THR A 223 23.58 43.73 20.95
N GLY A 224 24.82 43.72 20.47
CA GLY A 224 25.63 42.53 20.20
C GLY A 224 25.95 41.68 21.44
N MET A 225 25.01 40.81 21.85
CA MET A 225 25.28 39.77 22.84
C MET A 225 25.23 38.35 22.23
N PRO A 226 26.18 37.46 22.58
CA PRO A 226 26.22 36.10 22.04
C PRO A 226 25.30 35.20 22.88
N THR A 227 24.16 34.79 22.33
CA THR A 227 23.29 33.81 23.01
C THR A 227 23.55 32.37 22.54
N ARG A 228 24.07 31.63 23.53
CA ARG A 228 24.26 30.19 23.65
C ARG A 228 22.97 29.42 23.36
N GLY A 229 23.04 28.42 22.45
CA GLY A 229 22.02 27.37 22.32
C GLY A 229 20.92 27.59 21.28
N ARG A 230 21.25 28.08 20.08
CA ARG A 230 20.31 28.09 18.95
C ARG A 230 20.15 26.65 18.42
N VAL A 231 19.01 26.02 18.73
CA VAL A 231 18.58 24.77 18.08
C VAL A 231 18.61 25.01 16.58
N PRO A 232 19.28 24.18 15.76
CA PRO A 232 19.36 24.43 14.32
C PRO A 232 17.95 24.29 13.74
N VAL A 233 17.31 25.43 13.51
CA VAL A 233 16.16 25.52 12.62
C VAL A 233 16.73 25.14 11.26
N ALA A 234 16.44 23.93 10.81
CA ALA A 234 16.87 23.45 9.51
C ALA A 234 16.47 24.49 8.45
N ARG A 235 17.49 25.21 7.96
CA ARG A 235 17.48 26.20 6.90
C ARG A 235 16.60 27.44 7.15
N GLU A 236 17.17 28.42 7.87
CA GLU A 236 16.71 29.82 7.84
C GLU A 236 16.79 30.43 6.41
N GLU A 237 17.48 29.74 5.49
CA GLU A 237 17.55 30.08 4.05
C GLU A 237 16.72 29.14 3.14
N ALA A 238 15.72 28.41 3.65
CA ALA A 238 14.79 27.72 2.76
C ALA A 238 13.96 28.79 2.06
N THR A 239 14.34 29.14 0.83
CA THR A 239 13.60 30.08 -0.01
C THR A 239 12.12 29.72 0.09
N LEU A 240 11.23 30.71 0.28
CA LEU A 240 9.78 30.51 0.43
C LEU A 240 9.19 29.55 -0.63
N LYS A 241 9.82 29.50 -1.82
CA LYS A 241 9.56 28.57 -2.93
C LYS A 241 9.80 27.10 -2.58
N GLU A 242 10.90 26.76 -1.91
CA GLU A 242 11.22 25.40 -1.46
C GLU A 242 10.26 24.92 -0.37
N ALA A 243 9.95 25.77 0.61
CA ALA A 243 8.96 25.45 1.65
C ALA A 243 7.57 25.15 1.04
N LYS A 244 7.15 25.93 0.03
CA LYS A 244 5.92 25.65 -0.74
C LYS A 244 5.99 24.33 -1.52
N ARG A 245 7.14 23.96 -2.09
CA ARG A 245 7.33 22.67 -2.78
C ARG A 245 7.22 21.49 -1.80
N VAL A 246 7.90 21.55 -0.66
CA VAL A 246 7.83 20.47 0.33
C VAL A 246 6.42 20.34 0.92
N LYS A 247 5.73 21.46 1.15
CA LYS A 247 4.31 21.42 1.57
C LYS A 247 3.44 20.69 0.55
N ARG A 248 3.56 21.02 -0.75
CA ARG A 248 2.84 20.33 -1.82
C ARG A 248 3.17 18.83 -1.87
N PHE A 249 4.44 18.48 -1.71
CA PHE A 249 4.89 17.09 -1.66
C PHE A 249 4.26 16.31 -0.49
N VAL A 250 4.21 16.89 0.71
CA VAL A 250 3.56 16.27 1.88
C VAL A 250 2.05 16.07 1.66
N TYR A 251 1.37 17.04 1.05
CA TYR A 251 -0.04 16.88 0.69
C TYR A 251 -0.24 15.75 -0.33
N ALA A 252 0.61 15.68 -1.36
CA ALA A 252 0.56 14.60 -2.34
C ALA A 252 0.79 13.21 -1.71
N LEU A 253 1.76 13.08 -0.79
CA LEU A 253 1.98 11.84 -0.03
C LEU A 253 0.78 11.46 0.83
N GLY A 254 0.13 12.44 1.47
CA GLY A 254 -1.07 12.21 2.27
C GLY A 254 -2.23 11.69 1.42
N ILE A 255 -2.48 12.30 0.25
CA ILE A 255 -3.51 11.84 -0.69
C ILE A 255 -3.18 10.42 -1.18
N ALA A 256 -1.94 10.17 -1.60
CA ALA A 256 -1.50 8.84 -2.05
C ALA A 256 -1.71 7.78 -0.96
N TYR A 257 -1.37 8.10 0.29
CA TYR A 257 -1.57 7.19 1.42
C TYR A 257 -3.06 6.89 1.67
N THR A 258 -3.93 7.89 1.60
CA THR A 258 -5.39 7.69 1.69
C THR A 258 -5.91 6.82 0.56
N CYS A 259 -5.44 7.01 -0.68
CA CYS A 259 -5.81 6.15 -1.81
C CYS A 259 -5.39 4.69 -1.59
N ILE A 260 -4.23 4.44 -0.98
CA ILE A 260 -3.78 3.07 -0.64
C ILE A 260 -4.71 2.44 0.40
N ILE A 261 -5.14 3.18 1.42
CA ILE A 261 -6.08 2.66 2.42
C ILE A 261 -7.40 2.26 1.77
N ILE A 262 -7.95 3.14 0.91
CA ILE A 262 -9.18 2.85 0.16
C ILE A 262 -8.99 1.59 -0.68
N ARG A 263 -7.88 1.51 -1.41
CA ARG A 263 -7.55 0.32 -2.20
C ARG A 263 -7.48 -0.95 -1.34
N CYS A 264 -6.81 -0.92 -0.19
CA CYS A 264 -6.74 -2.06 0.71
C CYS A 264 -8.12 -2.50 1.22
N ALA A 265 -9.05 -1.55 1.41
CA ALA A 265 -10.40 -1.85 1.90
C ALA A 265 -11.34 -2.43 0.83
N TYR A 266 -11.16 -2.05 -0.45
CA TYR A 266 -12.03 -2.47 -1.57
C TYR A 266 -11.47 -3.59 -2.44
N ARG A 267 -10.28 -4.09 -2.10
CA ARG A 267 -9.58 -5.11 -2.87
C ARG A 267 -10.12 -6.49 -2.54
#